data_AF-A0A3D1IGY0-F1
#
_entry.id   AF-A0A3D1IGY0-F1
#
_cell.length_a   1.000
_cell.length_b   1.000
_cell.length_c   1.000
_cell.angle_alpha   90.00
_cell.angle_beta   90.00
_cell.angle_gamma   90.00
#
_symmetry.space_group_name_H-M   'P 1'
#
loop_
_entity.id
_entity.type
_entity.pdbx_description
1 polymer ?
#
loop_
_entity_poly.entity_id
_entity_poly.type
_entity_poly.pdbx_seq_one_letter_code
_entity_poly.pdbx_strand_id
1 'polypeptide(L)' 'GYLSPYFVTDSERMEVVLENPIILIHEKKISSMKDLLPLLEQVARLNRPLLIVAEDV' A
#
# COMPACT_ATOMS: atom_id res chain seq x y z
N GLY A 1 2.12 8.36 -9.12
CA GLY A 1 2.77 7.06 -9.39
C GLY A 1 3.01 6.34 -8.08
N TYR A 2 3.75 5.24 -8.08
CA TYR A 2 4.20 4.61 -6.84
C TYR A 2 5.28 5.46 -6.16
N LEU A 3 5.32 5.45 -4.83
CA LEU A 3 6.29 6.23 -4.05
C LEU A 3 7.71 5.62 -4.12
N SER A 4 7.79 4.30 -4.28
CA SER A 4 9.05 3.55 -4.27
C SER A 4 9.07 2.52 -5.40
N PRO A 5 10.19 2.39 -6.15
CA PRO A 5 10.33 1.38 -7.21
C PRO A 5 10.26 -0.05 -6.67
N TYR A 6 10.49 -0.25 -5.37
CA TYR A 6 10.33 -1.56 -4.72
C TYR A 6 8.88 -2.07 -4.72
N PHE A 7 7.89 -1.25 -5.10
CA PHE A 7 6.50 -1.67 -5.24
C PHE A 7 6.18 -2.31 -6.58
N VAL A 8 7.07 -2.22 -7.58
CA VAL A 8 6.86 -2.78 -8.92
C VAL A 8 6.68 -4.29 -8.84
N THR A 9 5.57 -4.79 -9.40
CA THR A 9 5.25 -6.22 -9.49
C THR A 9 5.39 -6.76 -10.92
N ASP A 10 5.34 -5.87 -11.92
CA ASP A 10 5.68 -6.17 -13.31
C ASP A 10 6.92 -5.35 -13.70
N SER A 11 8.09 -5.99 -13.65
CA SER A 11 9.38 -5.35 -13.92
C SER A 11 9.62 -5.03 -15.40
N GLU A 12 8.92 -5.68 -16.32
CA GLU A 12 9.06 -5.39 -17.76
C GLU A 12 8.33 -4.10 -18.10
N ARG A 13 7.12 -3.95 -17.55
CA ARG A 13 6.26 -2.79 -17.79
C ARG A 13 6.51 -1.64 -16.81
N MET A 14 7.28 -1.89 -15.76
CA MET A 14 7.51 -0.97 -14.64
C MET A 14 6.19 -0.53 -14.00
N GLU A 15 5.30 -1.50 -13.76
CA GLU A 15 3.94 -1.29 -13.25
C GLU A 15 3.73 -1.97 -11.88
N VAL A 16 2.82 -1.40 -11.09
CA VAL A 16 2.29 -2.03 -9.88
C VAL A 16 0.91 -2.57 -10.22
N VAL A 17 0.80 -3.90 -10.23
CA VAL A 17 -0.43 -4.61 -10.58
C VAL A 17 -0.96 -5.27 -9.32
N LEU A 18 -2.09 -4.77 -8.81
CA LEU A 18 -2.74 -5.29 -7.60
C LEU A 18 -4.11 -5.88 -7.95
N GLU A 19 -4.31 -7.16 -7.68
CA GLU A 19 -5.62 -7.81 -7.86
C GLU A 19 -6.47 -7.70 -6.59
N ASN A 20 -7.71 -7.24 -6.74
CA ASN A 20 -8.67 -7.06 -5.64
C ASN A 20 -8.06 -6.45 -4.37
N PRO A 21 -7.34 -5.31 -4.45
CA PRO A 21 -6.68 -4.74 -3.29
C PRO A 21 -7.70 -4.22 -2.27
N ILE A 22 -7.27 -4.17 -1.02
CA ILE A 22 -7.86 -3.30 -0.01
C ILE A 22 -7.30 -1.89 -0.27
N ILE A 23 -8.14 -0.86 -0.18
CA ILE A 23 -7.73 0.52 -0.41
C ILE A 23 -7.89 1.29 0.90
N LEU A 24 -6.78 1.81 1.42
CA LEU A 24 -6.77 2.77 2.52
C LEU A 24 -6.69 4.18 1.92
N ILE A 25 -7.65 5.03 2.29
CA ILE A 25 -7.64 6.46 1.96
C ILE A 25 -7.40 7.24 3.25
N HIS A 26 -6.38 8.07 3.28
CA HIS A 26 -5.99 8.84 4.47
C HIS A 26 -5.60 10.27 4.10
N GLU A 27 -6.34 11.27 4.57
CA GLU A 27 -6.20 12.67 4.11
C GLU A 27 -4.94 13.41 4.63
N LYS A 28 -4.08 12.75 5.41
CA LYS A 28 -2.91 13.37 6.04
C LYS A 28 -1.64 12.59 5.72
N LYS A 29 -0.48 13.18 6.02
CA LYS A 29 0.79 12.46 6.00
C LYS A 29 0.83 11.32 7.03
N ILE A 30 1.25 10.13 6.58
CA ILE A 30 1.55 8.98 7.43
C ILE A 30 3.04 9.04 7.78
N SER A 31 3.39 9.59 8.94
CA SER A 31 4.79 9.75 9.34
C SER A 31 5.37 8.57 10.13
N SER A 32 4.51 7.62 10.53
CA SER A 32 4.88 6.50 11.40
C SER A 32 4.14 5.23 11.01
N MET A 33 4.90 4.16 10.80
CA MET A 33 4.35 2.85 10.49
C MET A 33 3.62 2.22 11.68
N LYS A 34 3.91 2.67 12.91
CA LYS A 34 3.29 2.12 14.13
C LYS A 34 1.76 2.25 14.12
N ASP A 35 1.27 3.35 13.55
CA ASP A 35 -0.17 3.64 13.50
C ASP A 35 -0.89 2.73 12.49
N LEU A 36 -0.15 2.16 11.53
CA LEU A 36 -0.67 1.24 10.53
C LEU A 36 -0.56 -0.24 10.94
N LEU A 37 0.22 -0.58 11.96
CA LEU A 37 0.45 -1.99 12.35
C LEU A 37 -0.85 -2.80 12.51
N PRO A 38 -1.88 -2.33 13.25
CA PRO A 38 -3.11 -3.09 13.41
C PRO A 38 -3.87 -3.32 12.10
N LEU A 39 -3.78 -2.38 11.15
CA LEU A 39 -4.38 -2.51 9.83
C LEU A 39 -3.60 -3.53 8.97
N LEU A 40 -2.27 -3.43 8.98
CA LEU A 40 -1.40 -4.33 8.21
C LEU A 40 -1.56 -5.78 8.66
N GLU A 41 -1.70 -6.03 9.96
CA GLU A 41 -1.99 -7.36 10.49
C GLU A 41 -3.32 -7.91 9.94
N GLN A 42 -4.36 -7.07 9.85
CA GLN A 42 -5.65 -7.49 9.30
C GLN A 42 -5.55 -7.77 7.79
N VAL A 43 -4.89 -6.89 7.03
CA VAL A 43 -4.65 -7.08 5.59
C VAL A 43 -3.88 -8.37 5.34
N ALA A 44 -2.83 -8.63 6.11
CA ALA A 44 -2.02 -9.84 6.01
C ALA A 44 -2.85 -11.11 6.28
N ARG A 45 -3.74 -11.08 7.30
CA ARG A 45 -4.68 -12.19 7.58
C ARG A 45 -5.66 -12.44 6.44
N LEU A 46 -6.09 -11.39 5.75
CA LEU A 46 -6.97 -11.49 4.58
C LEU A 46 -6.25 -11.98 3.33
N ASN A 47 -4.91 -12.03 3.35
CA ASN A 47 -4.06 -12.39 2.22
C ASN A 47 -4.42 -11.62 0.94
N ARG A 48 -4.64 -10.30 1.10
CA ARG A 48 -4.99 -9.38 0.01
C ARG A 48 -3.95 -8.26 -0.08
N PRO A 49 -3.65 -7.74 -1.28
CA PRO A 49 -2.79 -6.57 -1.41
C PRO A 49 -3.41 -5.33 -0.77
N LEU A 50 -2.58 -4.38 -0.35
CA LEU A 50 -3.01 -3.07 0.16
C LEU A 50 -2.49 -1.95 -0.74
N LEU A 51 -3.41 -1.09 -1.17
CA LEU A 51 -3.10 0.20 -1.79
C LEU A 51 -3.34 1.31 -0.75
N ILE A 52 -2.34 2.15 -0.52
CA ILE A 52 -2.45 3.32 0.35
C ILE A 52 -2.48 4.57 -0.52
N VAL A 53 -3.50 5.40 -0.30
CA VAL A 53 -3.61 6.75 -0.87
C VAL A 53 -3.60 7.73 0.29
N ALA A 54 -2.52 8.50 0.40
CA ALA A 54 -2.35 9.51 1.43
C ALA A 54 -1.75 10.79 0.88
N GLU A 55 -1.75 11.86 1.69
CA GLU A 55 -1.04 13.11 1.36
C GLU A 55 0.46 12.83 1.12
N ASP A 56 1.06 12.03 1.99
CA ASP A 56 2.46 11.58 1.93
C ASP A 56 2.66 10.35 2.85
N VAL A 57 3.70 9.54 2.59
CA VAL A 57 4.06 8.34 3.38
C VAL A 57 5.57 8.30 3.61
#